data_AF-A0A9W6T4H1-F1
#
_entry.id   AF-A0A9W6T4H1-F1
#
_cell.length_a   1.000
_cell.length_b   1.000
_cell.length_c   1.000
_cell.angle_alpha   90.00
_cell.angle_beta   90.00
_cell.angle_gamma   90.00
#
_symmetry.space_group_name_H-M   'P 1'
#
loop_
_entity.id
_entity.type
_entity.pdbx_description
1 polymer ?
#
loop_
_entity_poly.entity_id
_entity_poly.type
_entity_poly.pdbx_seq_one_letter_code
_entity_poly.pdbx_strand_id
1 'polypeptide(L)'
;MSEVESHKRKRDEEDEYEPSEARVELPELSGREGAGASRERIEHNEEHGGHKRQRRAFLPKIIELAKRITVDISCLGDNPQYLTKDLDSISLPISKELEVADEFRNAILEFFYGMAIEQPHKVHCLSGLIQLCNVKNPKVGQYIIEYLHSKVQEILDGLSDEESVEKNEQDEANMIIYGSSECGPWDRLKLMLRFLASLSPILEDYSVVTIFKTFLETSINLQEEIGGETRSALSEMIFFSIISSIPYIIASDRDNEELKTRCNELLKIGENFKYYQLKSTPEFLQHFTISNPESQNLPYEPKQMVSLILPAVKKLSEDGWNVDLFFDIQTIIEPYINAELEKMESNKDQEMKSEEGNEGENKEEDTEVEPEKKESEEKPKAQVPKHSLPQFKMPKMEIIKKHSGLDKSVGNIDSLWRTPRIILQVFNPSSIGFDTVPPVESYISLLLRDLTQDLVQNMEYNRIIVSKQLLILHLFFNKKLFAQPNSSIDKLSLINDLNNGVDLIDDLENNDEIPPEAKAQMIESTRAVQRELEEGYTSTWKMEKIITDSILNLMFSLPKSSNPLIYYQSLLADTCYRDLSFLRRHGLDLSIGLFIRSVTLDLIGNGLNG
;
A
#
# COMPACT_ATOMS: atom_id res chain seq x y z
N MET A 1 -0.06 -61.69 38.30
CA MET A 1 1.03 -61.14 37.47
C MET A 1 0.38 -60.23 36.44
N SER A 2 0.46 -58.92 36.43
CA SER A 2 1.04 -57.89 37.30
C SER A 2 0.40 -56.58 36.81
N GLU A 3 -0.31 -55.89 37.70
CA GLU A 3 -0.26 -54.43 37.89
C GLU A 3 0.15 -53.56 36.70
N VAL A 4 -0.81 -52.76 36.20
CA VAL A 4 -0.56 -51.60 35.34
C VAL A 4 -0.69 -50.37 36.22
N GLU A 5 0.44 -49.87 36.71
CA GLU A 5 0.55 -48.57 37.38
C GLU A 5 0.48 -47.43 36.36
N SER A 6 -0.39 -46.47 36.66
CA SER A 6 -0.52 -45.20 35.98
C SER A 6 0.67 -44.27 36.31
N HIS A 7 1.48 -43.92 35.31
CA HIS A 7 2.42 -42.80 35.43
C HIS A 7 1.96 -41.58 34.65
N LYS A 8 1.75 -40.51 35.43
CA LYS A 8 1.49 -39.11 35.05
C LYS A 8 2.54 -38.63 34.04
N ARG A 9 2.09 -38.12 32.89
CA ARG A 9 2.86 -37.12 32.15
C ARG A 9 2.54 -35.75 32.74
N LYS A 10 3.57 -35.07 33.25
CA LYS A 10 3.54 -33.64 33.54
C LYS A 10 3.15 -32.92 32.24
N ARG A 11 2.13 -32.08 32.31
CA ARG A 11 1.81 -31.10 31.29
C ARG A 11 2.65 -29.88 31.67
N ASP A 12 3.61 -29.53 30.82
CA ASP A 12 4.28 -28.25 30.90
C ASP A 12 3.25 -27.17 30.55
N GLU A 13 3.22 -26.14 31.39
CA GLU A 13 2.37 -24.96 31.26
C GLU A 13 2.96 -24.07 30.17
N GLU A 14 2.48 -24.21 28.93
CA GLU A 14 2.62 -23.19 27.90
C GLU A 14 1.21 -22.77 27.50
N ASP A 15 0.87 -21.54 27.87
CA ASP A 15 -0.43 -20.91 27.66
C ASP A 15 -0.72 -20.80 26.15
N GLU A 16 -1.74 -21.52 25.68
CA GLU A 16 -2.38 -21.28 24.38
C GLU A 16 -3.01 -19.88 24.40
N TYR A 17 -2.31 -18.89 23.83
CA TYR A 17 -2.86 -17.59 23.51
C TYR A 17 -3.82 -17.73 22.32
N GLU A 18 -5.12 -17.85 22.59
CA GLU A 18 -6.15 -17.58 21.59
C GLU A 18 -6.22 -16.06 21.34
N PRO A 19 -6.03 -15.57 20.10
CA PRO A 19 -6.25 -14.17 19.81
C PRO A 19 -7.75 -13.88 19.91
N SER A 20 -8.12 -13.13 20.94
CA SER A 20 -9.49 -12.67 21.14
C SER A 20 -9.99 -11.93 19.90
N GLU A 21 -11.07 -12.41 19.28
CA GLU A 21 -11.85 -11.66 18.31
C GLU A 21 -12.21 -10.29 18.91
N ALA A 22 -11.51 -9.25 18.47
CA ALA A 22 -11.92 -7.89 18.73
C ALA A 22 -13.26 -7.69 18.01
N ARG A 23 -14.34 -7.75 18.77
CA ARG A 23 -15.64 -7.26 18.34
C ARG A 23 -15.46 -5.77 18.05
N VAL A 24 -15.30 -5.44 16.77
CA VAL A 24 -15.34 -4.07 16.27
C VAL A 24 -16.77 -3.58 16.53
N GLU A 25 -16.98 -2.93 17.66
CA GLU A 25 -18.16 -2.09 17.88
C GLU A 25 -17.96 -0.86 17.00
N LEU A 26 -18.64 -0.85 15.86
CA LEU A 26 -18.78 0.33 15.02
C LEU A 26 -19.40 1.47 15.86
N PRO A 27 -19.02 2.74 15.65
CA PRO A 27 -19.59 3.85 16.41
C PRO A 27 -21.11 3.92 16.16
N GLU A 28 -21.92 3.69 17.19
CA GLU A 28 -23.34 4.00 17.14
C GLU A 28 -23.51 5.51 17.02
N LEU A 29 -24.00 5.95 15.86
CA LEU A 29 -24.43 7.32 15.62
C LEU A 29 -25.57 7.67 16.58
N SER A 30 -25.32 8.68 17.42
CA SER A 30 -26.27 9.27 18.34
C SER A 30 -27.53 9.77 17.61
N GLY A 31 -28.71 9.31 18.03
CA GLY A 31 -29.97 9.92 17.63
C GLY A 31 -31.22 9.06 17.81
N ARG A 32 -31.70 8.93 19.06
CA ARG A 32 -33.16 8.91 19.33
C ARG A 32 -33.45 9.04 20.83
N GLU A 33 -34.01 10.19 21.20
CA GLU A 33 -34.78 10.36 22.42
C GLU A 33 -36.05 9.50 22.35
N GLY A 34 -36.41 8.83 23.46
CA GLY A 34 -37.69 8.12 23.53
C GLY A 34 -37.87 7.19 24.71
N ALA A 35 -38.51 7.73 25.75
CA ALA A 35 -39.36 7.04 26.73
C ALA A 35 -38.71 6.10 27.77
N GLY A 36 -38.72 6.59 29.01
CA GLY A 36 -38.44 5.81 30.19
C GLY A 36 -39.46 4.70 30.43
N ALA A 37 -38.95 3.57 30.89
CA ALA A 37 -39.72 2.57 31.62
C ALA A 37 -38.77 1.89 32.60
N SER A 38 -38.87 2.27 33.87
CA SER A 38 -38.27 1.56 34.99
C SER A 38 -38.72 0.10 34.96
N ARG A 39 -37.80 -0.84 34.77
CA ARG A 39 -38.06 -2.26 34.99
C ARG A 39 -37.23 -2.75 36.16
N GLU A 40 -37.96 -3.05 37.23
CA GLU A 40 -37.51 -3.64 38.48
C GLU A 40 -36.68 -4.91 38.24
N ARG A 41 -35.56 -5.02 38.95
CA ARG A 41 -34.79 -6.27 39.06
C ARG A 41 -35.64 -7.31 39.78
N ILE A 42 -36.05 -8.34 39.05
CA ILE A 42 -36.46 -9.61 39.64
C ILE A 42 -35.19 -10.45 39.74
N GLU A 43 -34.69 -10.61 40.97
CA GLU A 43 -33.60 -11.53 41.30
C GLU A 43 -34.15 -12.97 41.27
N HIS A 44 -33.93 -13.67 40.16
CA HIS A 44 -34.01 -15.14 40.16
C HIS A 44 -32.61 -15.71 40.40
N ASN A 45 -32.48 -16.29 41.59
CA ASN A 45 -31.36 -17.09 42.06
C ASN A 45 -31.34 -18.40 41.26
N GLU A 46 -30.52 -18.48 40.21
CA GLU A 46 -30.15 -19.75 39.59
C GLU A 46 -28.63 -19.93 39.69
N GLU A 47 -28.24 -20.84 40.59
CA GLU A 47 -26.89 -21.36 40.73
C GLU A 47 -26.51 -22.14 39.46
N HIS A 48 -25.96 -21.44 38.48
CA HIS A 48 -25.17 -22.05 37.41
C HIS A 48 -23.73 -21.62 37.58
N GLY A 49 -22.86 -22.63 37.71
CA GLY A 49 -21.42 -22.49 37.96
C GLY A 49 -20.80 -21.51 36.97
N GLY A 50 -20.66 -20.27 37.42
CA GLY A 50 -20.05 -19.21 36.64
C GLY A 50 -18.60 -19.59 36.40
N HIS A 51 -18.24 -19.87 35.15
CA HIS A 51 -16.88 -19.67 34.70
C HIS A 51 -16.51 -18.23 35.11
N LYS A 52 -15.72 -18.09 36.18
CA LYS A 52 -15.17 -16.80 36.58
C LYS A 52 -14.47 -16.27 35.34
N ARG A 53 -15.00 -15.23 34.71
CA ARG A 53 -14.28 -14.48 33.68
C ARG A 53 -12.88 -14.26 34.24
N GLN A 54 -11.88 -14.86 33.60
CA GLN A 54 -10.49 -14.63 33.98
C GLN A 54 -10.32 -13.11 34.05
N ARG A 55 -9.88 -12.61 35.21
CA ARG A 55 -9.57 -11.19 35.34
C ARG A 55 -8.48 -10.92 34.32
N ARG A 56 -8.78 -10.08 33.32
CA ARG A 56 -7.78 -9.61 32.36
C ARG A 56 -6.58 -9.15 33.17
N ALA A 57 -5.40 -9.69 32.88
CA ALA A 57 -4.18 -9.19 33.49
C ALA A 57 -4.07 -7.70 33.19
N PHE A 58 -3.87 -6.87 34.21
CA PHE A 58 -3.63 -5.45 34.00
C PHE A 58 -2.26 -5.31 33.34
N LEU A 59 -2.25 -4.94 32.06
CA LEU A 59 -1.02 -4.61 31.36
C LEU A 59 -0.44 -3.30 31.92
N PRO A 60 0.89 -3.11 31.89
CA PRO A 60 1.49 -1.81 32.14
C PRO A 60 0.87 -0.73 31.24
N LYS A 61 0.69 0.48 31.77
CA LYS A 61 0.02 1.58 31.05
C LYS A 61 0.65 1.88 29.68
N ILE A 62 1.97 1.77 29.59
CA ILE A 62 2.71 2.04 28.36
C ILE A 62 2.48 0.97 27.29
N ILE A 63 2.34 -0.30 27.70
CA ILE A 63 2.02 -1.42 26.80
C ILE A 63 0.56 -1.34 26.35
N GLU A 64 -0.36 -0.96 27.26
CA GLU A 64 -1.75 -0.72 26.91
C GLU A 64 -1.89 0.46 25.93
N LEU A 65 -1.11 1.52 26.13
CA LEU A 65 -1.01 2.63 25.19
C LEU A 65 -0.47 2.16 23.84
N ALA A 66 0.65 1.44 23.80
CA ALA A 66 1.22 0.88 22.58
C ALA A 66 0.18 0.04 21.82
N LYS A 67 -0.51 -0.88 22.51
CA LYS A 67 -1.55 -1.72 21.94
C LYS A 67 -2.71 -0.91 21.34
N ARG A 68 -3.15 0.15 22.02
CA ARG A 68 -4.21 1.02 21.49
C ARG A 68 -3.73 1.73 20.22
N ILE A 69 -2.54 2.32 20.28
CA ILE A 69 -1.98 3.08 19.16
C ILE A 69 -1.72 2.19 17.95
N THR A 70 -1.23 0.95 18.12
CA THR A 70 -1.06 0.03 16.99
C THR A 70 -2.39 -0.37 16.35
N VAL A 71 -3.46 -0.52 17.14
CA VAL A 71 -4.82 -0.71 16.60
C VAL A 71 -5.27 0.52 15.81
N ASP A 72 -5.06 1.73 16.35
CA ASP A 72 -5.44 2.97 15.67
C ASP A 72 -4.66 3.15 14.35
N ILE A 73 -3.34 2.89 14.35
CA ILE A 73 -2.50 2.89 13.13
C ILE A 73 -3.00 1.82 12.13
N SER A 74 -3.39 0.63 12.60
CA SER A 74 -3.87 -0.44 11.73
C SER A 74 -5.12 -0.06 10.93
N CYS A 75 -5.95 0.84 11.46
CA CYS A 75 -7.17 1.35 10.83
C CYS A 75 -6.95 2.67 10.07
N LEU A 76 -5.73 3.21 10.07
CA LEU A 76 -5.43 4.48 9.42
C LEU A 76 -5.74 4.41 7.92
N GLY A 77 -6.51 5.39 7.44
CA GLY A 77 -6.94 5.49 6.03
C GLY A 77 -8.13 4.63 5.64
N ASP A 78 -8.63 3.72 6.50
CA ASP A 78 -9.83 2.92 6.22
C ASP A 78 -11.07 3.82 6.01
N ASN A 79 -11.09 4.99 6.64
CA ASN A 79 -12.11 6.01 6.43
C ASN A 79 -11.49 7.35 6.02
N PRO A 80 -11.50 7.70 4.72
CA PRO A 80 -10.87 8.94 4.23
C PRO A 80 -11.38 10.23 4.88
N GLN A 81 -12.61 10.24 5.39
CA GLN A 81 -13.21 11.41 6.06
C GLN A 81 -12.57 11.71 7.43
N TYR A 82 -12.11 10.67 8.13
CA TYR A 82 -11.52 10.81 9.46
C TYR A 82 -10.00 10.89 9.43
N LEU A 83 -9.38 10.61 8.28
CA LEU A 83 -7.92 10.55 8.12
C LEU A 83 -7.18 11.75 8.74
N THR A 84 -7.63 12.98 8.49
CA THR A 84 -7.01 14.19 9.07
C THR A 84 -7.01 14.20 10.60
N LYS A 85 -8.15 13.85 11.20
CA LYS A 85 -8.33 13.81 12.67
C LYS A 85 -7.55 12.66 13.28
N ASP A 86 -7.57 11.51 12.63
CA ASP A 86 -6.85 10.31 13.06
C ASP A 86 -5.34 10.59 13.07
N LEU A 87 -4.80 11.19 12.01
CA LEU A 87 -3.40 11.59 11.91
C LEU A 87 -2.94 12.52 13.05
N ASP A 88 -3.73 13.55 13.38
CA ASP A 88 -3.39 14.46 14.48
C ASP A 88 -3.47 13.78 15.85
N SER A 89 -4.54 12.99 16.08
CA SER A 89 -4.77 12.31 17.35
C SER A 89 -3.74 11.21 17.64
N ILE A 90 -3.33 10.45 16.62
CA ILE A 90 -2.35 9.36 16.73
C ILE A 90 -0.93 9.91 16.84
N SER A 91 -0.60 11.00 16.15
CA SER A 91 0.76 11.57 16.21
C SER A 91 1.14 12.11 17.58
N LEU A 92 0.18 12.66 18.34
CA LEU A 92 0.44 13.24 19.67
C LEU A 92 1.08 12.27 20.69
N PRO A 93 0.51 11.09 20.97
CA PRO A 93 1.12 10.13 21.89
C PRO A 93 2.45 9.58 21.37
N ILE A 94 2.59 9.37 20.05
CA ILE A 94 3.85 8.91 19.45
C ILE A 94 4.96 9.94 19.69
N SER A 95 4.71 11.22 19.42
CA SER A 95 5.70 12.28 19.62
C SER A 95 6.14 12.47 21.06
N LYS A 96 5.31 12.10 22.04
CA LYS A 96 5.61 12.24 23.47
C LYS A 96 6.35 11.03 24.04
N GLU A 97 5.92 9.83 23.71
CA GLU A 97 6.35 8.62 24.41
C GLU A 97 7.48 7.88 23.69
N LEU A 98 7.67 8.09 22.37
CA LEU A 98 8.63 7.33 21.59
C LEU A 98 10.08 7.58 22.00
N GLU A 99 10.42 8.76 22.51
CA GLU A 99 11.75 9.03 23.09
C GLU A 99 11.89 8.51 24.54
N VAL A 100 10.78 8.47 25.29
CA VAL A 100 10.84 8.24 26.74
C VAL A 100 10.81 6.75 27.07
N ALA A 101 10.04 5.95 26.34
CA ALA A 101 9.80 4.55 26.67
C ALA A 101 10.28 3.61 25.56
N ASP A 102 11.31 2.81 25.85
CA ASP A 102 11.91 1.86 24.89
C ASP A 102 10.91 0.77 24.47
N GLU A 103 10.11 0.24 25.40
CA GLU A 103 9.07 -0.75 25.08
C GLU A 103 8.04 -0.21 24.08
N PHE A 104 7.63 1.06 24.25
CA PHE A 104 6.71 1.72 23.33
C PHE A 104 7.39 1.97 21.98
N ARG A 105 8.63 2.48 21.99
CA ARG A 105 9.42 2.73 20.78
C ARG A 105 9.54 1.47 19.95
N ASN A 106 10.00 0.37 20.53
CA ASN A 106 10.21 -0.88 19.82
C ASN A 106 8.90 -1.40 19.22
N ALA A 107 7.82 -1.40 19.99
CA ALA A 107 6.51 -1.84 19.51
C ALA A 107 6.00 -1.00 18.32
N ILE A 108 6.15 0.32 18.37
CA ILE A 108 5.71 1.21 17.28
C ILE A 108 6.60 1.06 16.04
N LEU A 109 7.92 0.98 16.21
CA LEU A 109 8.86 0.81 15.11
C LEU A 109 8.67 -0.53 14.39
N GLU A 110 8.53 -1.63 15.15
CA GLU A 110 8.20 -2.95 14.61
C GLU A 110 6.86 -2.94 13.89
N PHE A 111 5.85 -2.27 14.45
CA PHE A 111 4.54 -2.17 13.82
C PHE A 111 4.58 -1.39 12.51
N PHE A 112 5.31 -0.27 12.44
CA PHE A 112 5.51 0.47 11.19
C PHE A 112 6.20 -0.36 10.12
N TYR A 113 7.24 -1.11 10.50
CA TYR A 113 7.92 -2.04 9.60
C TYR A 113 7.00 -3.14 9.10
N GLY A 114 6.27 -3.82 10.00
CA GLY A 114 5.30 -4.86 9.65
C GLY A 114 4.20 -4.33 8.73
N MET A 115 3.64 -3.16 9.03
CA MET A 115 2.58 -2.58 8.22
C MET A 115 3.07 -2.19 6.80
N ALA A 116 4.29 -1.70 6.67
CA ALA A 116 4.86 -1.37 5.37
C ALA A 116 5.12 -2.62 4.49
N ILE A 117 5.37 -3.79 5.10
CA ILE A 117 5.56 -5.06 4.39
C ILE A 117 4.22 -5.74 4.06
N GLU A 118 3.32 -5.80 5.03
CA GLU A 118 2.08 -6.56 4.91
C GLU A 118 0.97 -5.77 4.20
N GLN A 119 0.94 -4.44 4.38
CA GLN A 119 -0.10 -3.55 3.87
C GLN A 119 0.51 -2.34 3.14
N PRO A 120 1.27 -2.55 2.04
CA PRO A 120 2.00 -1.47 1.38
C PRO A 120 1.13 -0.38 0.76
N HIS A 121 -0.15 -0.66 0.48
CA HIS A 121 -1.11 0.36 0.04
C HIS A 121 -1.32 1.48 1.09
N LYS A 122 -1.02 1.21 2.37
CA LYS A 122 -1.15 2.19 3.46
C LYS A 122 0.08 3.08 3.65
N VAL A 123 1.16 2.85 2.91
CA VAL A 123 2.46 3.49 3.15
C VAL A 123 2.41 5.02 3.07
N HIS A 124 1.55 5.60 2.21
CA HIS A 124 1.38 7.05 2.10
C HIS A 124 0.69 7.64 3.33
N CYS A 125 -0.34 6.98 3.87
CA CYS A 125 -0.97 7.38 5.13
C CYS A 125 0.04 7.34 6.28
N LEU A 126 0.86 6.28 6.30
CA LEU A 126 1.91 6.09 7.31
C LEU A 126 2.98 7.17 7.22
N SER A 127 3.41 7.52 6.01
CA SER A 127 4.32 8.65 5.78
C SER A 127 3.74 9.95 6.33
N GLY A 128 2.48 10.28 6.03
CA GLY A 128 1.83 11.48 6.56
C GLY A 128 1.80 11.52 8.10
N LEU A 129 1.54 10.39 8.74
CA LEU A 129 1.60 10.26 10.21
C LEU A 129 3.01 10.56 10.74
N ILE A 130 4.03 9.97 10.11
CA ILE A 130 5.43 10.12 10.52
C ILE A 130 5.92 11.55 10.31
N GLN A 131 5.54 12.19 9.21
CA GLN A 131 5.85 13.59 8.94
C GLN A 131 5.28 14.51 10.03
N LEU A 132 4.03 14.30 10.45
CA LEU A 132 3.44 15.03 11.57
C LEU A 132 4.15 14.74 12.90
N CYS A 133 4.50 13.48 13.16
CA CYS A 133 5.24 13.12 14.36
C CYS A 133 6.61 13.79 14.41
N ASN A 134 7.28 13.89 13.26
CA ASN A 134 8.60 14.49 13.08
C ASN A 134 8.58 16.00 13.31
N VAL A 135 7.56 16.70 12.80
CA VAL A 135 7.39 18.13 13.08
C VAL A 135 7.19 18.33 14.58
N LYS A 136 6.31 17.56 15.23
CA LYS A 136 6.07 17.66 16.68
C LYS A 136 7.29 17.30 17.54
N ASN A 137 8.07 16.30 17.14
CA ASN A 137 9.31 15.90 17.80
C ASN A 137 10.31 15.34 16.76
N PRO A 138 11.36 16.09 16.40
CA PRO A 138 12.32 15.68 15.37
C PRO A 138 13.02 14.34 15.66
N LYS A 139 13.20 13.99 16.94
CA LYS A 139 13.84 12.72 17.31
C LYS A 139 13.04 11.51 16.87
N VAL A 140 11.72 11.64 16.72
CA VAL A 140 10.88 10.57 16.18
C VAL A 140 11.26 10.24 14.75
N GLY A 141 11.44 11.26 13.90
CA GLY A 141 11.89 11.09 12.53
C GLY A 141 13.25 10.39 12.47
N GLN A 142 14.19 10.83 13.31
CA GLN A 142 15.50 10.23 13.44
C GLN A 142 15.44 8.73 13.80
N TYR A 143 14.74 8.37 14.88
CA TYR A 143 14.61 6.97 15.31
C TYR A 143 14.00 6.08 14.23
N ILE A 144 12.97 6.57 13.53
CA ILE A 144 12.31 5.81 12.46
C ILE A 144 13.28 5.58 11.30
N ILE A 145 14.01 6.61 10.86
CA ILE A 145 14.93 6.51 9.74
C ILE A 145 16.11 5.60 10.07
N GLU A 146 16.69 5.72 11.26
CA GLU A 146 17.76 4.84 11.74
C GLU A 146 17.28 3.38 11.82
N TYR A 147 16.06 3.15 12.29
CA TYR A 147 15.47 1.82 12.37
C TYR A 147 15.21 1.21 10.98
N LEU A 148 14.62 1.98 10.06
CA LEU A 148 14.39 1.52 8.68
C LEU A 148 15.72 1.24 7.96
N HIS A 149 16.72 2.11 8.15
CA HIS A 149 18.06 1.87 7.62
C HIS A 149 18.65 0.58 8.20
N SER A 150 18.56 0.38 9.52
CA SER A 150 19.02 -0.85 10.18
C SER A 150 18.34 -2.09 9.59
N LYS A 151 17.04 -2.05 9.33
CA LYS A 151 16.29 -3.18 8.77
C LYS A 151 16.68 -3.48 7.32
N VAL A 152 16.90 -2.45 6.50
CA VAL A 152 17.41 -2.64 5.13
C VAL A 152 18.83 -3.21 5.15
N GLN A 153 19.70 -2.69 6.01
CA GLN A 153 21.08 -3.18 6.13
C GLN A 153 21.13 -4.62 6.65
N GLU A 154 20.29 -4.98 7.63
CA GLU A 154 20.14 -6.35 8.13
C GLU A 154 19.80 -7.33 7.00
N ILE A 155 18.88 -6.96 6.10
CA ILE A 155 18.54 -7.80 4.95
C ILE A 155 19.73 -7.92 3.99
N LEU A 156 20.46 -6.83 3.72
CA LEU A 156 21.63 -6.85 2.83
C LEU A 156 22.80 -7.65 3.41
N ASP A 157 23.07 -7.52 4.71
CA ASP A 157 24.12 -8.26 5.40
C ASP A 157 23.79 -9.77 5.41
N GLY A 158 22.53 -10.13 5.64
CA GLY A 158 22.04 -11.51 5.56
C GLY A 158 22.24 -12.19 4.21
N LEU A 159 22.35 -11.42 3.11
CA LEU A 159 22.70 -11.97 1.78
C LEU A 159 24.18 -12.38 1.67
N SER A 160 25.05 -11.90 2.56
CA SER A 160 26.49 -12.13 2.53
C SER A 160 26.95 -13.34 3.35
N ASP A 161 26.17 -13.74 4.37
CA ASP A 161 26.59 -14.67 5.42
C ASP A 161 26.26 -16.15 5.15
N GLU A 162 25.86 -16.53 3.93
CA GLU A 162 25.51 -17.93 3.57
C GLU A 162 26.66 -18.95 3.75
N GLU A 163 27.89 -18.50 4.02
CA GLU A 163 29.05 -19.39 4.26
C GLU A 163 29.33 -19.71 5.75
N SER A 164 28.60 -19.14 6.73
CA SER A 164 28.96 -19.26 8.17
C SER A 164 27.84 -19.51 9.19
N VAL A 165 26.79 -20.26 8.86
CA VAL A 165 25.82 -20.68 9.89
C VAL A 165 26.33 -21.92 10.64
N GLU A 166 27.20 -21.72 11.63
CA GLU A 166 27.20 -22.55 12.83
C GLU A 166 25.95 -22.19 13.64
N LYS A 167 25.09 -23.19 13.89
CA LYS A 167 23.74 -23.04 14.44
C LYS A 167 23.77 -22.60 15.90
N ASN A 168 23.17 -21.44 16.20
CA ASN A 168 22.76 -21.05 17.55
C ASN A 168 21.23 -20.85 17.60
N GLU A 169 20.59 -21.37 18.65
CA GLU A 169 19.12 -21.41 18.83
C GLU A 169 18.46 -20.03 19.00
N GLN A 170 19.23 -18.98 19.30
CA GLN A 170 18.69 -17.62 19.49
C GLN A 170 18.59 -16.80 18.19
N ASP A 171 19.33 -17.19 17.14
CA ASP A 171 19.26 -16.54 15.83
C ASP A 171 18.07 -17.04 15.00
N GLU A 172 17.37 -18.09 15.46
CA GLU A 172 16.22 -18.71 14.76
C GLU A 172 14.99 -17.78 14.66
N ALA A 173 14.83 -16.82 15.58
CA ALA A 173 13.68 -15.91 15.59
C ALA A 173 13.70 -14.86 14.46
N ASN A 174 14.88 -14.52 13.94
CA ASN A 174 15.06 -13.62 12.79
C ASN A 174 15.52 -14.36 11.52
N MET A 175 15.68 -15.68 11.59
CA MET A 175 16.13 -16.48 10.46
C MET A 175 15.00 -16.64 9.45
N ILE A 176 15.27 -16.34 8.19
CA ILE A 176 14.37 -16.62 7.07
C ILE A 176 14.09 -18.14 7.04
N ILE A 177 12.88 -18.54 7.42
CA ILE A 177 12.51 -19.96 7.52
C ILE A 177 12.28 -20.52 6.11
N TYR A 178 13.14 -21.44 5.67
CA TYR A 178 13.01 -22.12 4.38
C TYR A 178 11.72 -22.93 4.32
N GLY A 179 10.85 -22.63 3.34
CA GLY A 179 9.53 -23.26 3.19
C GLY A 179 8.39 -22.56 3.91
N SER A 180 8.65 -21.42 4.56
CA SER A 180 7.61 -20.52 5.05
C SER A 180 7.04 -19.65 3.92
N SER A 181 5.78 -19.25 4.07
CA SER A 181 5.04 -18.35 3.19
C SER A 181 5.42 -16.87 3.36
N GLU A 182 6.59 -16.59 3.94
CA GLU A 182 6.97 -15.24 4.32
C GLU A 182 7.34 -14.37 3.12
N CYS A 183 7.26 -13.06 3.32
CA CYS A 183 7.79 -12.07 2.39
C CYS A 183 9.30 -12.30 2.20
N GLY A 184 9.76 -12.43 0.95
CA GLY A 184 11.16 -12.72 0.64
C GLY A 184 12.08 -11.51 0.82
N PRO A 185 13.41 -11.71 0.91
CA PRO A 185 14.35 -10.63 1.21
C PRO A 185 14.29 -9.51 0.16
N TRP A 186 14.14 -9.84 -1.13
CA TRP A 186 14.10 -8.84 -2.18
C TRP A 186 12.75 -8.12 -2.24
N ASP A 187 11.66 -8.81 -1.93
CA ASP A 187 10.36 -8.16 -1.76
C ASP A 187 10.33 -7.24 -0.53
N ARG A 188 10.88 -7.67 0.62
CA ARG A 188 11.06 -6.81 1.80
C ARG A 188 11.88 -5.57 1.46
N LEU A 189 12.98 -5.72 0.73
CA LEU A 189 13.78 -4.58 0.26
C LEU A 189 12.96 -3.62 -0.62
N LYS A 190 12.21 -4.15 -1.60
CA LYS A 190 11.31 -3.34 -2.44
C LYS A 190 10.35 -2.51 -1.59
N LEU A 191 9.67 -3.14 -0.63
CA LEU A 191 8.66 -2.50 0.21
C LEU A 191 9.27 -1.47 1.17
N MET A 192 10.44 -1.75 1.73
CA MET A 192 11.19 -0.78 2.55
C MET A 192 11.69 0.41 1.74
N LEU A 193 12.17 0.19 0.52
CA LEU A 193 12.59 1.27 -0.37
C LEU A 193 11.40 2.15 -0.78
N ARG A 194 10.21 1.57 -0.99
CA ARG A 194 8.97 2.35 -1.18
C ARG A 194 8.59 3.16 0.05
N PHE A 195 8.77 2.59 1.23
CA PHE A 195 8.50 3.30 2.46
C PHE A 195 9.46 4.48 2.65
N LEU A 196 10.76 4.28 2.44
CA LEU A 196 11.75 5.37 2.44
C LEU A 196 11.45 6.42 1.36
N ALA A 197 11.03 6.00 0.16
CA ALA A 197 10.58 6.91 -0.90
C ALA A 197 9.39 7.76 -0.47
N SER A 198 8.43 7.16 0.24
CA SER A 198 7.29 7.89 0.77
C SER A 198 7.68 8.94 1.84
N LEU A 199 8.84 8.75 2.49
CA LEU A 199 9.39 9.64 3.52
C LEU A 199 10.38 10.68 2.95
N SER A 200 10.50 10.81 1.62
CA SER A 200 11.37 11.79 0.96
C SER A 200 11.32 13.23 1.55
N PRO A 201 10.17 13.78 1.98
CA PRO A 201 10.09 15.14 2.53
C PRO A 201 10.91 15.38 3.81
N ILE A 202 11.14 14.35 4.61
CA ILE A 202 11.90 14.43 5.87
C ILE A 202 13.35 13.96 5.73
N LEU A 203 13.80 13.70 4.50
CA LEU A 203 15.14 13.19 4.20
C LEU A 203 16.02 14.29 3.59
N GLU A 204 17.28 14.31 4.00
CA GLU A 204 18.28 15.26 3.49
C GLU A 204 18.84 14.81 2.12
N ASP A 205 19.35 15.79 1.38
CA ASP A 205 20.16 15.65 0.16
C ASP A 205 19.60 14.76 -0.95
N TYR A 206 18.29 14.50 -0.93
CA TYR A 206 17.63 13.55 -1.82
C TYR A 206 18.28 12.15 -1.74
N SER A 207 18.73 11.75 -0.55
CA SER A 207 19.41 10.49 -0.26
C SER A 207 18.70 9.24 -0.83
N VAL A 208 17.36 9.23 -0.86
CA VAL A 208 16.56 8.17 -1.49
C VAL A 208 16.89 7.98 -2.97
N VAL A 209 17.04 9.07 -3.72
CA VAL A 209 17.38 9.01 -5.16
C VAL A 209 18.76 8.36 -5.32
N THR A 210 19.71 8.72 -4.47
CA THR A 210 21.05 8.13 -4.48
C THR A 210 21.01 6.62 -4.18
N ILE A 211 20.19 6.18 -3.23
CA ILE A 211 19.96 4.77 -2.94
C ILE A 211 19.33 4.06 -4.14
N PHE A 212 18.31 4.65 -4.76
CA PHE A 212 17.66 4.05 -5.94
C PHE A 212 18.65 3.92 -7.08
N LYS A 213 19.54 4.90 -7.25
CA LYS A 213 20.66 4.84 -8.20
C LYS A 213 21.58 3.66 -7.91
N THR A 214 22.00 3.43 -6.67
CA THR A 214 22.90 2.32 -6.33
C THR A 214 22.27 0.95 -6.61
N PHE A 215 20.99 0.76 -6.27
CA PHE A 215 20.27 -0.47 -6.58
C PHE A 215 20.07 -0.67 -8.09
N LEU A 216 19.75 0.40 -8.82
CA LEU A 216 19.58 0.35 -10.27
C LEU A 216 20.89 0.01 -10.98
N GLU A 217 22.01 0.63 -10.60
CA GLU A 217 23.34 0.32 -11.12
C GLU A 217 23.74 -1.12 -10.78
N THR A 218 23.45 -1.59 -9.56
CA THR A 218 23.68 -2.99 -9.17
C THR A 218 22.91 -3.96 -10.08
N SER A 219 21.65 -3.63 -10.41
CA SER A 219 20.84 -4.40 -11.35
C SER A 219 21.49 -4.47 -12.73
N ILE A 220 21.87 -3.32 -13.30
CA ILE A 220 22.48 -3.23 -14.63
C ILE A 220 23.78 -4.03 -14.67
N ASN A 221 24.67 -3.81 -13.70
CA ASN A 221 25.96 -4.51 -13.61
C ASN A 221 25.77 -6.03 -13.50
N LEU A 222 24.79 -6.49 -12.71
CA LEU A 222 24.50 -7.91 -12.56
C LEU A 222 24.06 -8.54 -13.90
N GLN A 223 23.25 -7.84 -14.69
CA GLN A 223 22.79 -8.33 -16.00
C GLN A 223 23.93 -8.32 -17.04
N GLU A 224 24.83 -7.34 -16.98
CA GLU A 224 26.00 -7.26 -17.85
C GLU A 224 27.03 -8.37 -17.55
N GLU A 225 27.34 -8.63 -16.28
CA GLU A 225 28.32 -9.65 -15.87
C GLU A 225 27.90 -11.10 -16.16
N ILE A 226 26.61 -11.34 -16.35
CA ILE A 226 26.05 -12.63 -16.74
C ILE A 226 26.16 -12.85 -18.26
N GLY A 227 26.66 -11.85 -18.99
CA GLY A 227 27.06 -11.95 -20.39
C GLY A 227 26.00 -11.47 -21.38
N GLY A 228 24.93 -10.81 -20.92
CA GLY A 228 23.86 -10.23 -21.76
C GLY A 228 23.00 -11.24 -22.54
N GLU A 229 23.48 -12.47 -22.74
CA GLU A 229 22.80 -13.54 -23.49
C GLU A 229 21.96 -14.46 -22.61
N THR A 230 22.07 -14.38 -21.29
CA THR A 230 21.26 -15.16 -20.35
C THR A 230 20.54 -14.25 -19.35
N ARG A 231 19.35 -14.68 -18.94
CA ARG A 231 18.48 -13.95 -18.03
C ARG A 231 19.00 -14.01 -16.60
N SER A 232 19.11 -12.86 -15.94
CA SER A 232 19.24 -12.78 -14.49
C SER A 232 17.87 -12.49 -13.86
N ALA A 233 17.31 -13.47 -13.17
CA ALA A 233 16.02 -13.35 -12.49
C ALA A 233 16.05 -12.23 -11.43
N LEU A 234 17.12 -12.21 -10.64
CA LEU A 234 17.33 -11.20 -9.60
C LEU A 234 17.48 -9.80 -10.20
N SER A 235 18.23 -9.66 -11.30
CA SER A 235 18.41 -8.35 -11.91
C SER A 235 17.09 -7.80 -12.44
N GLU A 236 16.30 -8.60 -13.15
CA GLU A 236 14.97 -8.18 -13.60
C GLU A 236 14.06 -7.75 -12.44
N MET A 237 14.12 -8.47 -11.32
CA MET A 237 13.35 -8.16 -10.11
C MET A 237 13.78 -6.83 -9.48
N ILE A 238 15.09 -6.59 -9.29
CA ILE A 238 15.61 -5.33 -8.74
C ILE A 238 15.23 -4.18 -9.67
N PHE A 239 15.48 -4.32 -10.97
CA PHE A 239 15.14 -3.30 -11.96
C PHE A 239 13.66 -2.91 -11.90
N PHE A 240 12.75 -3.90 -11.98
CA PHE A 240 11.32 -3.64 -11.90
C PHE A 240 10.93 -2.98 -10.57
N SER A 241 11.48 -3.46 -9.46
CA SER A 241 11.22 -2.93 -8.12
C SER A 241 11.61 -1.46 -7.99
N ILE A 242 12.79 -1.06 -8.50
CA ILE A 242 13.24 0.33 -8.44
C ILE A 242 12.43 1.23 -9.36
N ILE A 243 12.26 0.86 -10.64
CA ILE A 243 11.54 1.71 -11.61
C ILE A 243 10.07 1.88 -11.19
N SER A 244 9.40 0.82 -10.71
CA SER A 244 8.03 0.91 -10.21
C SER A 244 7.89 1.71 -8.90
N SER A 245 8.99 1.94 -8.18
CA SER A 245 8.99 2.69 -6.92
C SER A 245 9.31 4.18 -7.11
N ILE A 246 9.84 4.61 -8.26
CA ILE A 246 10.10 6.02 -8.55
C ILE A 246 8.84 6.91 -8.39
N PRO A 247 7.64 6.50 -8.85
CA PRO A 247 6.42 7.29 -8.63
C PRO A 247 6.12 7.60 -7.16
N TYR A 248 6.56 6.77 -6.20
CA TYR A 248 6.36 7.03 -4.76
C TYR A 248 7.20 8.22 -4.27
N ILE A 249 8.39 8.41 -4.84
CA ILE A 249 9.26 9.56 -4.52
C ILE A 249 8.53 10.85 -4.89
N ILE A 250 8.04 10.94 -6.12
CA ILE A 250 7.35 12.13 -6.63
C ILE A 250 5.98 12.33 -5.97
N ALA A 251 5.25 11.26 -5.69
CA ALA A 251 3.95 11.35 -5.01
C ALA A 251 4.03 12.01 -3.63
N SER A 252 5.20 11.93 -2.99
CA SER A 252 5.45 12.45 -1.65
C SER A 252 5.76 13.94 -1.63
N ASP A 253 6.20 14.50 -2.75
CA ASP A 253 6.56 15.91 -2.92
C ASP A 253 6.36 16.30 -4.40
N ARG A 254 5.10 16.56 -4.78
CA ARG A 254 4.67 16.72 -6.18
C ARG A 254 5.16 18.00 -6.84
N ASP A 255 5.44 19.03 -6.05
CA ASP A 255 5.81 20.36 -6.54
C ASP A 255 7.34 20.55 -6.64
N ASN A 256 8.12 19.57 -6.21
CA ASN A 256 9.57 19.64 -6.21
C ASN A 256 10.19 19.32 -7.58
N GLU A 257 10.48 20.36 -8.35
CA GLU A 257 11.08 20.26 -9.69
C GLU A 257 12.50 19.66 -9.69
N GLU A 258 13.28 19.86 -8.62
CA GLU A 258 14.61 19.23 -8.53
C GLU A 258 14.49 17.72 -8.33
N LEU A 259 13.53 17.28 -7.50
CA LEU A 259 13.22 15.86 -7.32
C LEU A 259 12.78 15.20 -8.63
N LYS A 260 11.91 15.88 -9.41
CA LYS A 260 11.51 15.42 -10.76
C LYS A 260 12.70 15.28 -11.70
N THR A 261 13.60 16.27 -11.69
CA THR A 261 14.81 16.26 -12.52
C THR A 261 15.71 15.07 -12.19
N ARG A 262 15.95 14.83 -10.89
CA ARG A 262 16.73 13.68 -10.42
C ARG A 262 16.06 12.33 -10.73
N CYS A 263 14.74 12.24 -10.64
CA CYS A 263 14.01 11.05 -11.05
C CYS A 263 14.12 10.80 -12.57
N ASN A 264 14.11 11.85 -13.39
CA ASN A 264 14.38 11.73 -14.83
C ASN A 264 15.79 11.20 -15.11
N GLU A 265 16.79 11.57 -14.31
CA GLU A 265 18.14 11.01 -14.41
C GLU A 265 18.17 9.52 -14.07
N LEU A 266 17.43 9.07 -13.06
CA LEU A 266 17.27 7.64 -12.76
C LEU A 266 16.66 6.88 -13.95
N LEU A 267 15.64 7.45 -14.60
CA LEU A 267 15.04 6.84 -15.79
C LEU A 267 16.03 6.73 -16.95
N LYS A 268 16.90 7.72 -17.15
CA LYS A 268 17.99 7.67 -18.14
C LYS A 268 19.00 6.58 -17.81
N ILE A 269 19.37 6.40 -16.55
CA ILE A 269 20.23 5.28 -16.13
C ILE A 269 19.54 3.95 -16.43
N GLY A 270 18.23 3.86 -16.19
CA GLY A 270 17.41 2.68 -16.46
C GLY A 270 17.37 2.28 -17.95
N GLU A 271 17.61 3.19 -18.89
CA GLU A 271 17.70 2.87 -20.33
C GLU A 271 18.85 1.93 -20.67
N ASN A 272 19.91 1.93 -19.85
CA ASN A 272 21.05 1.04 -20.03
C ASN A 272 20.73 -0.40 -19.64
N PHE A 273 19.60 -0.63 -18.97
CA PHE A 273 19.16 -1.97 -18.59
C PHE A 273 18.72 -2.78 -19.80
N LYS A 274 19.47 -3.85 -20.10
CA LYS A 274 19.15 -4.80 -21.16
C LYS A 274 18.45 -6.01 -20.59
N TYR A 275 17.12 -5.98 -20.57
CA TYR A 275 16.35 -7.15 -20.18
C TYR A 275 16.48 -8.28 -21.22
N TYR A 276 16.31 -9.52 -20.78
CA TYR A 276 16.40 -10.67 -21.67
C TYR A 276 15.09 -10.87 -22.43
N GLN A 277 15.04 -10.37 -23.67
CA GLN A 277 13.88 -10.58 -24.54
C GLN A 277 13.84 -12.03 -25.04
N LEU A 278 12.76 -12.73 -24.71
CA LEU A 278 12.49 -14.06 -25.27
C LEU A 278 12.25 -13.91 -26.77
N LYS A 279 13.10 -14.54 -27.62
CA LYS A 279 12.95 -14.54 -29.09
C LYS A 279 11.55 -14.99 -29.54
N SER A 280 10.99 -15.94 -28.79
CA SER A 280 9.58 -16.31 -28.79
C SER A 280 9.25 -16.65 -27.35
N THR A 281 8.14 -16.12 -26.84
CA THR A 281 7.62 -16.56 -25.55
C THR A 281 7.37 -18.06 -25.64
N PRO A 282 8.03 -18.90 -24.82
CA PRO A 282 7.81 -20.33 -24.88
C PRO A 282 6.32 -20.63 -24.71
N GLU A 283 5.76 -21.46 -25.60
CA GLU A 283 4.33 -21.78 -25.61
C GLU A 283 3.84 -22.26 -24.23
N PHE A 284 4.69 -22.93 -23.46
CA PHE A 284 4.38 -23.40 -22.10
C PHE A 284 4.29 -22.31 -21.02
N LEU A 285 4.74 -21.08 -21.30
CA LEU A 285 4.55 -19.91 -20.42
C LEU A 285 3.41 -19.00 -20.91
N GLN A 286 2.79 -19.31 -22.05
CA GLN A 286 1.65 -18.56 -22.55
C GLN A 286 0.36 -19.09 -21.92
N HIS A 287 -0.49 -18.18 -21.46
CA HIS A 287 -1.79 -18.54 -20.91
C HIS A 287 -2.80 -18.92 -22.01
N PHE A 288 -2.63 -18.37 -23.21
CA PHE A 288 -3.49 -18.62 -24.36
C PHE A 288 -2.63 -19.03 -25.56
N THR A 289 -3.08 -20.05 -26.27
CA THR A 289 -2.47 -20.51 -27.53
C THR A 289 -3.55 -20.59 -28.61
N ILE A 290 -3.14 -20.45 -29.87
CA ILE A 290 -4.06 -20.58 -31.00
C ILE A 290 -4.30 -22.07 -31.24
N SER A 291 -5.48 -22.55 -30.85
CA SER A 291 -5.87 -23.97 -31.04
C SER A 291 -6.51 -24.23 -32.42
N ASN A 292 -7.17 -23.23 -33.01
CA ASN A 292 -7.81 -23.32 -34.31
C ASN A 292 -7.06 -22.47 -35.36
N PRO A 293 -6.57 -23.04 -36.47
CA PRO A 293 -5.91 -22.27 -37.53
C PRO A 293 -6.81 -21.24 -38.24
N GLU A 294 -8.14 -21.31 -38.06
CA GLU A 294 -9.08 -20.30 -38.58
C GLU A 294 -9.22 -19.07 -37.65
N SER A 295 -9.01 -19.23 -36.34
CA SER A 295 -8.94 -18.10 -35.41
C SER A 295 -7.55 -17.46 -35.50
N GLN A 296 -7.46 -16.33 -36.20
CA GLN A 296 -6.15 -15.74 -36.53
C GLN A 296 -5.52 -14.96 -35.37
N ASN A 297 -6.27 -14.59 -34.33
CA ASN A 297 -5.79 -13.67 -33.30
C ASN A 297 -5.96 -14.24 -31.88
N LEU A 298 -4.90 -14.14 -31.09
CA LEU A 298 -4.97 -14.32 -29.64
C LEU A 298 -5.85 -13.22 -29.03
N PRO A 299 -6.55 -13.47 -27.91
CA PRO A 299 -7.29 -12.42 -27.22
C PRO A 299 -6.35 -11.30 -26.75
N TYR A 300 -5.10 -11.64 -26.43
CA TYR A 300 -4.04 -10.71 -26.10
C TYR A 300 -2.68 -11.22 -26.55
N GLU A 301 -1.79 -10.27 -26.85
CA GLU A 301 -0.37 -10.57 -27.03
C GLU A 301 0.30 -10.81 -25.66
N PRO A 302 1.06 -11.91 -25.50
CA PRO A 302 1.84 -12.16 -24.29
C PRO A 302 2.91 -11.08 -24.10
N LYS A 303 2.79 -10.29 -23.03
CA LYS A 303 3.75 -9.22 -22.69
C LYS A 303 4.55 -9.60 -21.45
N GLN A 304 5.87 -9.39 -21.52
CA GLN A 304 6.76 -9.56 -20.39
C GLN A 304 6.63 -8.37 -19.45
N MET A 305 6.45 -8.61 -18.15
CA MET A 305 6.24 -7.54 -17.16
C MET A 305 7.41 -6.54 -17.11
N VAL A 306 8.64 -7.02 -17.20
CA VAL A 306 9.88 -6.21 -17.13
C VAL A 306 10.00 -5.24 -18.29
N SER A 307 9.55 -5.63 -19.49
CA SER A 307 9.67 -4.78 -20.67
C SER A 307 8.71 -3.59 -20.66
N LEU A 308 7.69 -3.61 -19.80
CA LEU A 308 6.64 -2.60 -19.76
C LEU A 308 6.92 -1.46 -18.79
N ILE A 309 7.64 -1.72 -17.70
CA ILE A 309 7.72 -0.78 -16.57
C ILE A 309 8.47 0.50 -16.91
N LEU A 310 9.58 0.41 -17.65
CA LEU A 310 10.37 1.59 -18.02
C LEU A 310 9.61 2.51 -19.00
N PRO A 311 9.03 1.99 -20.11
CA PRO A 311 8.16 2.80 -20.97
C PRO A 311 6.98 3.43 -20.21
N ALA A 312 6.35 2.69 -19.30
CA ALA A 312 5.21 3.17 -18.51
C ALA A 312 5.57 4.38 -17.65
N VAL A 313 6.69 4.32 -16.92
CA VAL A 313 7.13 5.41 -16.03
C VAL A 313 7.75 6.57 -16.83
N LYS A 314 8.35 6.30 -17.99
CA LYS A 314 8.78 7.38 -18.90
C LYS A 314 7.61 8.17 -19.45
N LYS A 315 6.54 7.50 -19.87
CA LYS A 315 5.32 8.19 -20.29
C LYS A 315 4.78 9.09 -19.18
N LEU A 316 4.79 8.60 -17.93
CA LEU A 316 4.43 9.41 -16.77
C LEU A 316 5.33 10.65 -16.59
N SER A 317 6.64 10.51 -16.81
CA SER A 317 7.60 11.63 -16.78
C SER A 317 7.34 12.64 -17.92
N GLU A 318 7.06 12.18 -19.13
CA GLU A 318 6.71 13.00 -20.30
C GLU A 318 5.39 13.75 -20.08
N ASP A 319 4.42 13.12 -19.41
CA ASP A 319 3.13 13.70 -19.02
C ASP A 319 3.26 14.63 -17.77
N GLY A 320 4.46 15.14 -17.49
CA GLY A 320 4.71 16.13 -16.43
C GLY A 320 4.71 15.56 -15.01
N TRP A 321 4.94 14.26 -14.84
CA TRP A 321 4.85 13.55 -13.55
C TRP A 321 3.49 13.67 -12.89
N ASN A 322 2.42 13.51 -13.68
CA ASN A 322 1.07 13.50 -13.12
C ASN A 322 0.76 12.18 -12.38
N VAL A 323 1.21 12.06 -11.13
CA VAL A 323 1.03 10.87 -10.28
C VAL A 323 -0.35 10.85 -9.61
N ASP A 324 -1.40 10.95 -10.42
CA ASP A 324 -2.80 11.03 -9.98
C ASP A 324 -3.30 9.79 -9.24
N LEU A 325 -2.60 8.66 -9.33
CA LEU A 325 -3.01 7.42 -8.68
C LEU A 325 -3.06 7.54 -7.15
N PHE A 326 -2.04 8.13 -6.54
CA PHE A 326 -2.00 8.30 -5.09
C PHE A 326 -2.84 9.51 -4.68
N PHE A 327 -3.45 9.46 -3.50
CA PHE A 327 -4.04 10.67 -2.93
C PHE A 327 -2.92 11.60 -2.45
N ASP A 328 -3.17 12.91 -2.49
CA ASP A 328 -2.18 13.89 -2.07
C ASP A 328 -2.17 14.03 -0.55
N ILE A 329 -1.29 13.26 0.11
CA ILE A 329 -1.13 13.31 1.56
C ILE A 329 -0.54 14.66 2.02
N GLN A 330 0.25 15.35 1.19
CA GLN A 330 0.90 16.59 1.58
C GLN A 330 -0.12 17.70 1.82
N THR A 331 -1.03 17.89 0.86
CA THR A 331 -2.14 18.84 1.00
C THR A 331 -2.99 18.58 2.25
N ILE A 332 -3.10 17.32 2.68
CA ILE A 332 -3.87 16.91 3.88
C ILE A 332 -3.15 17.33 5.18
N ILE A 333 -1.82 17.18 5.24
CA ILE A 333 -1.03 17.41 6.46
C ILE A 333 -0.47 18.84 6.57
N GLU A 334 -0.31 19.56 5.45
CA GLU A 334 0.28 20.89 5.39
C GLU A 334 -0.33 21.90 6.38
N PRO A 335 -1.67 21.99 6.57
CA PRO A 335 -2.25 22.90 7.56
C PRO A 335 -1.80 22.60 9.00
N TYR A 336 -1.61 21.33 9.34
CA TYR A 336 -1.17 20.91 10.67
C TYR A 336 0.33 21.12 10.86
N ILE A 337 1.12 20.88 9.81
CA ILE A 337 2.56 21.18 9.81
C ILE A 337 2.76 22.67 10.05
N ASN A 338 2.08 23.52 9.28
CA ASN A 338 2.20 24.97 9.41
C ASN A 338 1.78 25.45 10.81
N ALA A 339 0.66 24.95 11.33
CA ALA A 339 0.21 25.28 12.68
C ALA A 339 1.20 24.86 13.78
N GLU A 340 1.93 23.76 13.60
CA GLU A 340 2.93 23.31 14.58
C GLU A 340 4.25 24.08 14.46
N LEU A 341 4.66 24.44 13.24
CA LEU A 341 5.82 25.30 12.98
C LEU A 341 5.60 26.70 13.59
N GLU A 342 4.41 27.28 13.44
CA GLU A 342 4.04 28.56 14.08
C GLU A 342 4.12 28.49 15.61
N LYS A 343 3.68 27.37 16.22
CA LYS A 343 3.83 27.16 17.67
C LYS A 343 5.29 27.14 18.09
N MET A 344 6.16 26.46 17.34
CA MET A 344 7.60 26.43 17.63
C MET A 344 8.25 27.81 17.52
N GLU A 345 7.88 28.61 16.51
CA GLU A 345 8.34 30.00 16.39
C GLU A 345 7.88 30.83 17.59
N SER A 346 6.62 30.70 18.00
CA SER A 346 6.07 31.44 19.13
C SER A 346 6.73 31.08 20.48
N ASN A 347 7.11 29.82 20.68
CA ASN A 347 7.82 29.37 21.88
C ASN A 347 9.26 29.90 21.91
N LYS A 348 9.96 29.87 20.77
CA LYS A 348 11.32 30.45 20.66
C LYS A 348 11.35 31.95 20.91
N ASP A 349 10.36 32.69 20.40
CA ASP A 349 10.23 34.13 20.64
C ASP A 349 9.88 34.46 22.11
N GLN A 350 9.28 33.53 22.86
CA GLN A 350 9.03 33.67 24.31
C GLN A 350 10.29 33.35 25.15
N GLU A 351 11.06 32.34 24.77
CA GLU A 351 12.34 32.00 25.42
C GLU A 351 13.36 33.14 25.27
N MET A 352 13.53 33.71 24.07
CA MET A 352 14.44 34.86 23.86
C MET A 352 14.05 36.11 24.68
N LYS A 353 12.76 36.38 24.87
CA LYS A 353 12.29 37.50 25.72
C LYS A 353 12.52 37.27 27.21
N SER A 354 12.66 36.01 27.64
CA SER A 354 12.97 35.67 29.04
C SER A 354 14.46 35.75 29.36
N GLU A 355 15.33 35.60 28.35
CA GLU A 355 16.78 35.74 28.49
C GLU A 355 17.26 37.20 28.42
N GLU A 356 16.63 38.06 27.60
CA GLU A 356 16.92 39.51 27.56
C GLU A 356 16.49 40.26 28.84
N GLY A 357 15.69 39.64 29.70
CA GLY A 357 15.24 40.23 30.97
C GLY A 357 16.24 40.17 32.12
N ASN A 358 17.45 39.60 31.92
CA ASN A 358 18.40 39.35 33.00
C ASN A 358 19.78 40.03 32.85
N GLU A 359 19.94 40.92 31.87
CA GLU A 359 21.12 41.80 31.77
C GLU A 359 20.69 43.27 31.82
N GLY A 360 20.71 43.85 33.01
CA GLY A 360 20.40 45.25 33.21
C GLY A 360 20.91 45.79 34.53
N GLU A 361 22.22 46.04 34.63
CA GLU A 361 22.78 47.13 35.44
C GLU A 361 24.25 47.40 35.07
N ASN A 362 24.49 48.35 34.14
CA ASN A 362 25.40 49.49 34.32
C ASN A 362 25.53 50.39 33.06
N LYS A 363 24.95 51.58 33.18
CA LYS A 363 25.42 52.94 32.82
C LYS A 363 26.12 53.24 31.48
N GLU A 364 25.40 54.06 30.69
CA GLU A 364 25.78 55.33 30.03
C GLU A 364 27.24 55.57 29.59
N GLU A 365 27.47 55.82 28.30
CA GLU A 365 27.80 57.16 27.77
C GLU A 365 27.80 57.21 26.22
N ASP A 366 27.62 58.42 25.70
CA ASP A 366 27.11 58.82 24.38
C ASP A 366 27.96 58.48 23.15
N THR A 367 27.30 58.20 22.02
CA THR A 367 27.62 58.87 20.74
C THR A 367 26.45 58.79 19.75
N GLU A 368 25.99 59.96 19.30
CA GLU A 368 24.99 60.14 18.23
C GLU A 368 25.53 59.69 16.86
N VAL A 369 24.85 58.74 16.21
CA VAL A 369 24.86 58.56 14.75
C VAL A 369 23.43 58.28 14.29
N GLU A 370 22.96 59.10 13.33
CA GLU A 370 21.67 59.05 12.64
C GLU A 370 21.44 57.74 11.84
N PRO A 371 20.19 57.44 11.44
CA PRO A 371 19.73 56.07 11.25
C PRO A 371 20.08 55.53 9.85
N GLU A 372 20.93 54.52 9.79
CA GLU A 372 20.95 53.62 8.64
C GLU A 372 19.74 52.69 8.72
N LYS A 373 18.91 52.74 7.68
CA LYS A 373 17.80 51.80 7.47
C LYS A 373 18.38 50.39 7.43
N LYS A 374 18.28 49.67 8.55
CA LYS A 374 18.37 48.21 8.55
C LYS A 374 17.22 47.70 7.68
N GLU A 375 17.57 47.21 6.50
CA GLU A 375 16.71 46.28 5.76
C GLU A 375 16.24 45.22 6.74
N SER A 376 14.94 45.03 6.81
CA SER A 376 14.31 43.96 7.56
C SER A 376 14.82 42.63 7.01
N GLU A 377 15.87 42.09 7.62
CA GLU A 377 16.21 40.68 7.47
C GLU A 377 14.98 39.88 7.91
N GLU A 378 14.26 39.32 6.93
CA GLU A 378 13.18 38.37 7.19
C GLU A 378 13.77 37.24 8.04
N LYS A 379 13.26 37.08 9.27
CA LYS A 379 13.58 35.93 10.12
C LYS A 379 13.37 34.65 9.29
N PRO A 380 14.32 33.69 9.28
CA PRO A 380 14.13 32.45 8.55
C PRO A 380 12.93 31.69 9.13
N LYS A 381 11.90 31.49 8.31
CA LYS A 381 10.71 30.69 8.64
C LYS A 381 11.14 29.30 9.08
N ALA A 382 10.52 28.76 10.13
CA ALA A 382 10.76 27.42 10.61
C ALA A 382 10.48 26.42 9.47
N GLN A 383 11.47 25.58 9.17
CA GLN A 383 11.37 24.55 8.15
C GLN A 383 11.13 23.19 8.79
N VAL A 384 10.52 22.27 8.05
CA VAL A 384 10.34 20.88 8.48
C VAL A 384 11.72 20.26 8.76
N PRO A 385 11.94 19.66 9.94
CA PRO A 385 13.20 18.99 10.28
C PRO A 385 13.48 17.86 9.30
N LYS A 386 14.67 17.84 8.72
CA LYS A 386 15.15 16.77 7.85
C LYS A 386 16.23 15.95 8.55
N HIS A 387 16.42 14.72 8.08
CA HIS A 387 17.32 13.75 8.68
C HIS A 387 18.23 13.12 7.64
N SER A 388 19.46 12.88 8.05
CA SER A 388 20.43 12.16 7.23
C SER A 388 20.09 10.69 7.17
N LEU A 389 20.07 10.13 5.96
CA LEU A 389 19.96 8.69 5.72
C LEU A 389 21.32 8.18 5.25
N PRO A 390 22.00 7.33 6.04
CA PRO A 390 23.30 6.80 5.66
C PRO A 390 23.24 5.94 4.40
N GLN A 391 24.38 5.84 3.71
CA GLN A 391 24.49 4.98 2.53
C GLN A 391 24.54 3.50 2.94
N PHE A 392 23.80 2.65 2.24
CA PHE A 392 23.82 1.21 2.44
C PHE A 392 25.14 0.57 1.99
N LYS A 393 25.62 -0.39 2.77
CA LYS A 393 26.75 -1.24 2.37
C LYS A 393 26.21 -2.36 1.49
N MET A 394 26.37 -2.21 0.18
CA MET A 394 25.97 -3.23 -0.78
C MET A 394 26.89 -4.47 -0.70
N PRO A 395 26.34 -5.69 -0.75
CA PRO A 395 27.14 -6.91 -0.87
C PRO A 395 28.03 -6.89 -2.11
N LYS A 396 29.15 -7.60 -2.06
CA LYS A 396 30.05 -7.72 -3.23
C LYS A 396 29.31 -8.38 -4.39
N MET A 397 29.61 -7.94 -5.62
CA MET A 397 28.95 -8.47 -6.83
C MET A 397 29.10 -9.99 -6.97
N GLU A 398 30.24 -10.57 -6.55
CA GLU A 398 30.47 -12.02 -6.53
C GLU A 398 29.43 -12.78 -5.68
N ILE A 399 28.98 -12.19 -4.57
CA ILE A 399 27.96 -12.76 -3.69
C ILE A 399 26.59 -12.62 -4.36
N ILE A 400 26.24 -11.41 -4.81
CA ILE A 400 24.96 -11.15 -5.49
C ILE A 400 24.77 -12.07 -6.70
N LYS A 401 25.85 -12.33 -7.45
CA LYS A 401 25.86 -13.24 -8.60
C LYS A 401 25.48 -14.67 -8.25
N LYS A 402 25.83 -15.17 -7.06
CA LYS A 402 25.40 -16.50 -6.57
C LYS A 402 23.87 -16.59 -6.45
N HIS A 403 23.18 -15.46 -6.27
CA HIS A 403 21.71 -15.38 -6.15
C HIS A 403 21.00 -14.97 -7.44
N SER A 404 21.72 -14.83 -8.56
CA SER A 404 21.18 -14.31 -9.82
C SER A 404 19.96 -15.07 -10.35
N GLY A 405 19.89 -16.39 -10.15
CA GLY A 405 18.78 -17.25 -10.56
C GLY A 405 17.58 -17.27 -9.61
N LEU A 406 17.71 -16.72 -8.40
CA LEU A 406 16.71 -16.83 -7.32
C LEU A 406 16.34 -18.30 -6.96
N ASP A 407 17.16 -19.29 -7.31
CA ASP A 407 16.85 -20.71 -7.08
C ASP A 407 16.72 -21.06 -5.59
N LYS A 408 17.53 -20.38 -4.76
CA LYS A 408 17.53 -20.48 -3.30
C LYS A 408 16.68 -19.41 -2.62
N SER A 409 16.04 -18.50 -3.37
CA SER A 409 15.27 -17.43 -2.76
C SER A 409 14.13 -18.00 -1.93
N VAL A 410 13.97 -17.45 -0.72
CA VAL A 410 12.85 -17.77 0.16
C VAL A 410 11.87 -16.62 0.01
N GLY A 411 10.63 -16.94 -0.35
CA GLY A 411 9.55 -15.95 -0.44
C GLY A 411 8.67 -16.13 -1.66
N ASN A 412 7.37 -15.97 -1.45
CA ASN A 412 6.36 -16.20 -2.48
C ASN A 412 6.59 -15.31 -3.71
N ILE A 413 6.85 -14.01 -3.50
CA ILE A 413 7.06 -13.05 -4.58
C ILE A 413 8.41 -13.23 -5.26
N ASP A 414 9.51 -13.33 -4.50
CA ASP A 414 10.84 -13.60 -5.04
C ASP A 414 10.84 -14.85 -5.94
N SER A 415 10.08 -15.89 -5.57
CA SER A 415 9.97 -17.11 -6.36
C SER A 415 9.27 -16.91 -7.72
N LEU A 416 8.33 -15.97 -7.83
CA LEU A 416 7.63 -15.64 -9.09
C LEU A 416 8.59 -15.09 -10.15
N TRP A 417 9.74 -14.54 -9.74
CA TRP A 417 10.74 -13.97 -10.62
C TRP A 417 11.74 -14.99 -11.18
N ARG A 418 11.75 -16.24 -10.66
CA ARG A 418 12.62 -17.33 -11.17
C ARG A 418 12.40 -17.59 -12.66
N THR A 419 11.16 -17.49 -13.12
CA THR A 419 10.81 -17.56 -14.54
C THR A 419 10.42 -16.20 -15.10
N PRO A 420 10.58 -15.96 -16.41
CA PRO A 420 10.10 -14.75 -17.04
C PRO A 420 8.62 -14.52 -16.75
N ARG A 421 8.28 -13.32 -16.28
CA ARG A 421 6.91 -12.99 -15.89
C ARG A 421 6.11 -12.47 -17.07
N ILE A 422 5.04 -13.19 -17.39
CA ILE A 422 4.13 -12.86 -18.47
C ILE A 422 2.80 -12.47 -17.86
N ILE A 423 2.26 -11.32 -18.27
CA ILE A 423 1.02 -10.81 -17.71
C ILE A 423 -0.16 -11.57 -18.34
N LEU A 424 -0.98 -12.19 -17.49
CA LEU A 424 -2.31 -12.64 -17.86
C LEU A 424 -3.25 -11.44 -17.91
N GLN A 425 -4.01 -11.34 -19.01
CA GLN A 425 -5.10 -10.39 -19.17
C GLN A 425 -6.39 -11.17 -19.38
N VAL A 426 -7.43 -10.84 -18.61
CA VAL A 426 -8.70 -11.57 -18.64
C VAL A 426 -9.85 -10.71 -19.19
N PHE A 427 -9.85 -9.39 -18.94
CA PHE A 427 -10.95 -8.50 -19.32
C PHE A 427 -10.74 -7.83 -20.68
N ASN A 428 -11.34 -8.37 -21.75
CA ASN A 428 -11.10 -7.91 -23.12
C ASN A 428 -12.04 -6.75 -23.51
N PRO A 429 -11.52 -5.59 -23.94
CA PRO A 429 -12.37 -4.50 -24.43
C PRO A 429 -13.17 -4.85 -25.68
N SER A 430 -12.73 -5.79 -26.51
CA SER A 430 -13.41 -6.15 -27.77
C SER A 430 -14.84 -6.68 -27.57
N SER A 431 -15.20 -7.19 -26.40
CA SER A 431 -16.56 -7.68 -26.12
C SER A 431 -17.55 -6.56 -25.77
N ILE A 432 -17.06 -5.46 -25.20
CA ILE A 432 -17.88 -4.36 -24.65
C ILE A 432 -17.78 -3.09 -25.50
N GLY A 433 -16.67 -2.90 -26.23
CA GLY A 433 -16.40 -1.70 -27.04
C GLY A 433 -15.61 -0.61 -26.33
N PHE A 434 -15.29 -0.77 -25.03
CA PHE A 434 -14.47 0.15 -24.25
C PHE A 434 -13.68 -0.58 -23.15
N ASP A 435 -12.64 0.08 -22.63
CA ASP A 435 -11.78 -0.47 -21.58
C ASP A 435 -12.43 -0.37 -20.19
N THR A 436 -12.47 -1.50 -19.47
CA THR A 436 -12.96 -1.55 -18.07
C THR A 436 -11.85 -1.72 -17.04
N VAL A 437 -10.61 -1.80 -17.50
CA VAL A 437 -9.37 -1.83 -16.73
C VAL A 437 -8.34 -0.94 -17.44
N PRO A 438 -7.39 -0.32 -16.74
CA PRO A 438 -6.35 0.48 -17.36
C PRO A 438 -5.47 -0.37 -18.27
N PRO A 439 -4.96 0.20 -19.39
CA PRO A 439 -4.06 -0.49 -20.31
C PRO A 439 -2.86 -1.11 -19.58
N VAL A 440 -2.41 -2.28 -20.01
CA VAL A 440 -1.32 -3.01 -19.32
C VAL A 440 0.03 -2.30 -19.42
N GLU A 441 0.24 -1.46 -20.43
CA GLU A 441 1.44 -0.61 -20.51
C GLU A 441 1.36 0.64 -19.61
N SER A 442 0.24 0.90 -18.95
CA SER A 442 0.12 2.05 -18.03
C SER A 442 0.81 1.76 -16.69
N TYR A 443 1.44 2.79 -16.11
CA TYR A 443 2.05 2.66 -14.79
C TYR A 443 1.01 2.31 -13.72
N ILE A 444 -0.23 2.79 -13.89
CA ILE A 444 -1.36 2.52 -13.00
C ILE A 444 -1.66 1.03 -12.95
N SER A 445 -1.78 0.38 -14.12
CA SER A 445 -2.05 -1.07 -14.21
C SER A 445 -0.93 -1.88 -13.57
N LEU A 446 0.33 -1.57 -13.88
CA LEU A 446 1.49 -2.29 -13.35
C LEU A 446 1.62 -2.12 -11.83
N LEU A 447 1.44 -0.92 -11.31
CA LEU A 447 1.59 -0.61 -9.88
C LEU A 447 0.45 -1.21 -9.04
N LEU A 448 -0.79 -1.16 -9.53
CA LEU A 448 -1.93 -1.79 -8.83
C LEU A 448 -1.84 -3.31 -8.82
N ARG A 449 -1.34 -3.92 -9.91
CA ARG A 449 -1.07 -5.37 -9.96
C ARG A 449 0.01 -5.77 -8.96
N ASP A 450 1.09 -5.01 -8.90
CA ASP A 450 2.19 -5.26 -7.96
C ASP A 450 1.73 -5.08 -6.50
N LEU A 451 1.02 -4.01 -6.18
CA LEU A 451 0.45 -3.81 -4.84
C LEU A 451 -0.56 -4.89 -4.44
N THR A 452 -1.45 -5.28 -5.36
CA THR A 452 -2.41 -6.37 -5.10
C THR A 452 -1.69 -7.69 -4.87
N GLN A 453 -0.61 -7.95 -5.62
CA GLN A 453 0.23 -9.11 -5.40
C GLN A 453 0.89 -9.09 -4.02
N ASP A 454 1.50 -7.97 -3.62
CA ASP A 454 2.14 -7.83 -2.31
C ASP A 454 1.15 -8.09 -1.19
N LEU A 455 -0.04 -7.51 -1.27
CA LEU A 455 -1.12 -7.70 -0.29
C LEU A 455 -1.57 -9.17 -0.19
N VAL A 456 -1.76 -9.83 -1.32
CA VAL A 456 -2.29 -11.20 -1.38
C VAL A 456 -1.25 -12.23 -0.94
N GLN A 457 0.02 -12.00 -1.26
CA GLN A 457 1.11 -12.94 -0.98
C GLN A 457 1.66 -12.77 0.44
N ASN A 458 1.89 -11.53 0.89
CA ASN A 458 2.57 -11.28 2.17
C ASN A 458 1.67 -11.54 3.39
N MET A 459 0.34 -11.46 3.21
CA MET A 459 -0.64 -11.76 4.27
C MET A 459 -1.43 -13.06 3.98
N GLU A 460 -0.88 -14.01 3.22
CA GLU A 460 -1.62 -15.21 2.82
C GLU A 460 -2.14 -16.05 4.00
N TYR A 461 -1.43 -16.00 5.12
CA TYR A 461 -1.77 -16.69 6.35
C TYR A 461 -3.11 -16.20 6.94
N ASN A 462 -3.54 -14.99 6.58
CA ASN A 462 -4.78 -14.38 7.05
C ASN A 462 -5.67 -13.90 5.89
N ARG A 463 -6.23 -14.86 5.15
CA ARG A 463 -7.17 -14.58 4.03
C ARG A 463 -8.33 -13.66 4.40
N ILE A 464 -8.77 -13.65 5.66
CA ILE A 464 -9.88 -12.81 6.14
C ILE A 464 -9.48 -11.34 6.11
N ILE A 465 -8.25 -11.01 6.55
CA ILE A 465 -7.72 -9.66 6.48
C ILE A 465 -7.44 -9.28 5.03
N VAL A 466 -6.80 -10.15 4.24
CA VAL A 466 -6.57 -9.90 2.80
C VAL A 466 -7.87 -9.54 2.10
N SER A 467 -8.92 -10.34 2.30
CA SER A 467 -10.24 -10.10 1.72
C SER A 467 -10.84 -8.74 2.11
N LYS A 468 -10.72 -8.34 3.39
CA LYS A 468 -11.16 -7.01 3.84
C LYS A 468 -10.36 -5.88 3.19
N GLN A 469 -9.03 -6.01 3.16
CA GLN A 469 -8.13 -5.00 2.61
C GLN A 469 -8.35 -4.81 1.10
N LEU A 470 -8.61 -5.89 0.35
CA LEU A 470 -8.95 -5.82 -1.08
C LEU A 470 -10.22 -5.01 -1.33
N LEU A 471 -11.27 -5.16 -0.51
CA LEU A 471 -12.52 -4.41 -0.68
C LEU A 471 -12.34 -2.91 -0.46
N ILE A 472 -11.48 -2.53 0.50
CA ILE A 472 -11.21 -1.12 0.81
C ILE A 472 -10.00 -0.54 0.07
N LEU A 473 -9.35 -1.32 -0.80
CA LEU A 473 -8.12 -0.91 -1.49
C LEU A 473 -8.30 0.40 -2.27
N HIS A 474 -9.45 0.58 -2.92
CA HIS A 474 -9.80 1.79 -3.65
C HIS A 474 -9.83 3.08 -2.78
N LEU A 475 -9.94 2.96 -1.45
CA LEU A 475 -9.95 4.11 -0.53
C LEU A 475 -8.58 4.75 -0.37
N PHE A 476 -7.50 4.02 -0.68
CA PHE A 476 -6.11 4.46 -0.55
C PHE A 476 -5.54 5.07 -1.83
N PHE A 477 -6.38 5.25 -2.84
CA PHE A 477 -6.02 5.85 -4.13
C PHE A 477 -7.00 6.96 -4.48
N ASN A 478 -6.67 7.72 -5.52
CA ASN A 478 -7.58 8.73 -6.04
C ASN A 478 -8.85 8.07 -6.61
N LYS A 479 -9.96 8.21 -5.88
CA LYS A 479 -11.25 7.62 -6.21
C LYS A 479 -11.78 8.07 -7.58
N LYS A 480 -11.41 9.27 -8.03
CA LYS A 480 -11.90 9.84 -9.30
C LYS A 480 -11.23 9.22 -10.53
N LEU A 481 -10.13 8.50 -10.34
CA LEU A 481 -9.44 7.76 -11.40
C LEU A 481 -10.20 6.47 -11.81
N PHE A 482 -11.16 6.03 -10.98
CA PHE A 482 -11.94 4.82 -11.18
C PHE A 482 -13.42 5.14 -11.24
N ALA A 483 -14.18 4.26 -11.89
CA ALA A 483 -15.63 4.24 -11.76
C ALA A 483 -16.02 4.02 -10.29
N GLN A 484 -17.18 4.53 -9.90
CA GLN A 484 -17.69 4.27 -8.55
C GLN A 484 -17.79 2.76 -8.29
N PRO A 485 -17.55 2.33 -7.04
CA PRO A 485 -17.71 0.93 -6.67
C PRO A 485 -19.07 0.40 -7.12
N ASN A 486 -19.05 -0.80 -7.66
CA ASN A 486 -20.25 -1.53 -8.07
C ASN A 486 -21.00 -0.95 -9.27
N SER A 487 -20.38 -0.07 -10.04
CA SER A 487 -20.94 0.38 -11.31
C SER A 487 -21.24 -0.82 -12.23
N SER A 488 -22.47 -0.92 -12.72
CA SER A 488 -22.91 -1.93 -13.69
C SER A 488 -22.27 -1.68 -15.06
N ILE A 489 -22.24 -2.70 -15.92
CA ILE A 489 -21.73 -2.53 -17.29
C ILE A 489 -22.54 -1.49 -18.07
N ASP A 490 -23.86 -1.48 -17.86
CA ASP A 490 -24.77 -0.50 -18.48
C ASP A 490 -24.42 0.93 -18.04
N LYS A 491 -24.16 1.12 -16.73
CA LYS A 491 -23.70 2.41 -16.20
C LYS A 491 -22.37 2.83 -16.83
N LEU A 492 -21.42 1.91 -17.00
CA LEU A 492 -20.15 2.22 -17.67
C LEU A 492 -20.33 2.57 -19.15
N SER A 493 -21.28 1.92 -19.85
CA SER A 493 -21.64 2.28 -21.23
C SER A 493 -22.15 3.71 -21.29
N LEU A 494 -23.04 4.10 -20.37
CA LEU A 494 -23.53 5.48 -20.28
C LEU A 494 -22.39 6.48 -20.05
N ILE A 495 -21.44 6.16 -19.15
CA ILE A 495 -20.26 7.00 -18.90
C ILE A 495 -19.42 7.14 -20.19
N ASN A 496 -19.16 6.04 -20.90
CA ASN A 496 -18.43 6.04 -22.16
C ASN A 496 -19.12 6.89 -23.23
N ASP A 497 -20.43 6.74 -23.38
CA ASP A 497 -21.21 7.46 -24.39
C ASP A 497 -21.26 8.97 -24.08
N LEU A 498 -21.43 9.35 -22.81
CA LEU A 498 -21.37 10.74 -22.36
C LEU A 498 -19.99 11.36 -22.59
N ASN A 499 -18.90 10.63 -22.30
CA ASN A 499 -17.54 11.10 -22.57
C ASN A 499 -17.27 11.29 -24.08
N ASN A 500 -17.94 10.51 -24.93
CA ASN A 500 -17.88 10.65 -26.38
C ASN A 500 -18.81 11.74 -26.94
N GLY A 501 -19.52 12.47 -26.07
CA GLY A 501 -20.39 13.59 -26.45
C GLY A 501 -21.75 13.19 -26.99
N VAL A 502 -22.24 11.98 -26.67
CA VAL A 502 -23.58 11.51 -27.05
C VAL A 502 -24.63 12.14 -26.13
N ASP A 503 -25.63 12.81 -26.68
CA ASP A 503 -26.77 13.34 -25.91
C ASP A 503 -27.83 12.26 -25.68
N LEU A 504 -27.55 11.41 -24.71
CA LEU A 504 -28.40 10.27 -24.36
C LEU A 504 -29.80 10.68 -23.91
N ILE A 505 -29.98 11.87 -23.33
CA ILE A 505 -31.30 12.30 -22.85
C ILE A 505 -32.18 12.65 -24.05
N ASP A 506 -31.66 13.47 -24.97
CA ASP A 506 -32.37 13.82 -26.19
C ASP A 506 -32.66 12.57 -27.05
N ASP A 507 -31.70 11.64 -27.16
CA ASP A 507 -31.90 10.37 -27.88
C ASP A 507 -33.00 9.50 -27.25
N LEU A 508 -33.04 9.41 -25.92
CA LEU A 508 -34.09 8.67 -25.21
C LEU A 508 -35.45 9.37 -25.34
N GLU A 509 -35.50 10.70 -25.23
CA GLU A 509 -36.71 11.51 -25.36
C GLU A 509 -37.34 11.44 -26.76
N ASN A 510 -36.53 11.27 -27.80
CA ASN A 510 -37.00 11.14 -29.19
C ASN A 510 -37.29 9.69 -29.62
N ASN A 511 -36.98 8.69 -28.79
CA ASN A 511 -37.26 7.30 -29.10
C ASN A 511 -38.70 6.92 -28.71
N ASP A 512 -39.56 6.73 -29.72
CA ASP A 512 -40.97 6.33 -29.58
C ASP A 512 -41.17 4.81 -29.36
N GLU A 513 -40.12 4.00 -29.53
CA GLU A 513 -40.20 2.53 -29.40
C GLU A 513 -40.13 2.06 -27.93
N ILE A 514 -39.60 2.90 -27.02
CA ILE A 514 -39.39 2.56 -25.61
C ILE A 514 -40.65 2.87 -24.79
N PRO A 515 -41.16 1.92 -23.97
CA PRO A 515 -42.29 2.17 -23.08
C PRO A 515 -42.06 3.38 -22.15
N PRO A 516 -43.09 4.20 -21.85
CA PRO A 516 -42.93 5.46 -21.15
C PRO A 516 -42.35 5.31 -19.73
N GLU A 517 -42.68 4.21 -19.03
CA GLU A 517 -42.15 3.92 -17.70
C GLU A 517 -40.66 3.54 -17.74
N ALA A 518 -40.27 2.69 -18.69
CA ALA A 518 -38.86 2.32 -18.91
C ALA A 518 -38.04 3.53 -19.35
N LYS A 519 -38.59 4.36 -20.23
CA LYS A 519 -37.98 5.62 -20.69
C LYS A 519 -37.74 6.58 -19.53
N ALA A 520 -38.71 6.75 -18.62
CA ALA A 520 -38.53 7.57 -17.42
C ALA A 520 -37.41 7.06 -16.51
N GLN A 521 -37.35 5.74 -16.28
CA GLN A 521 -36.28 5.11 -15.49
C GLN A 521 -34.90 5.27 -16.14
N MET A 522 -34.81 5.10 -17.47
CA MET A 522 -33.55 5.28 -18.20
C MET A 522 -33.07 6.73 -18.14
N ILE A 523 -33.97 7.71 -18.32
CA ILE A 523 -33.63 9.13 -18.19
C ILE A 523 -33.18 9.46 -16.76
N GLU A 524 -33.84 8.92 -15.74
CA GLU A 524 -33.43 9.11 -14.34
C GLU A 524 -32.04 8.53 -14.08
N SER A 525 -31.75 7.33 -14.58
CA SER A 525 -30.43 6.70 -14.52
C SER A 525 -29.37 7.54 -15.24
N THR A 526 -29.64 8.01 -16.45
CA THR A 526 -28.72 8.86 -17.21
C THR A 526 -28.43 10.17 -16.47
N ARG A 527 -29.46 10.82 -15.88
CA ARG A 527 -29.27 12.02 -15.06
C ARG A 527 -28.47 11.74 -13.78
N ALA A 528 -28.62 10.57 -13.18
CA ALA A 528 -27.79 10.18 -12.04
C ALA A 528 -26.32 10.05 -12.45
N VAL A 529 -26.05 9.41 -13.59
CA VAL A 529 -24.68 9.27 -14.13
C VAL A 529 -24.09 10.64 -14.51
N GLN A 530 -24.85 11.53 -15.14
CA GLN A 530 -24.38 12.90 -15.44
C GLN A 530 -23.95 13.66 -14.19
N ARG A 531 -24.71 13.56 -13.09
CA ARG A 531 -24.30 14.15 -11.80
C ARG A 531 -22.99 13.58 -11.28
N GLU A 532 -22.76 12.28 -11.43
CA GLU A 532 -21.49 11.67 -11.03
C GLU A 532 -20.31 12.13 -11.90
N LEU A 533 -20.52 12.35 -13.20
CA LEU A 533 -19.52 12.96 -14.09
C LEU A 533 -19.17 14.38 -13.65
N GLU A 534 -20.17 15.18 -13.25
CA GLU A 534 -19.97 16.54 -12.71
C GLU A 534 -19.18 16.51 -11.39
N GLU A 535 -19.34 15.48 -10.56
CA GLU A 535 -18.53 15.25 -9.35
C GLU A 535 -17.09 14.80 -9.66
N GLY A 536 -16.82 14.40 -10.90
CA GLY A 536 -15.51 14.02 -11.43
C GLY A 536 -15.30 12.52 -11.65
N TYR A 537 -16.36 11.69 -11.60
CA TYR A 537 -16.29 10.26 -11.91
C TYR A 537 -16.45 10.03 -13.43
N THR A 538 -15.38 10.25 -14.18
CA THR A 538 -15.39 10.13 -15.66
C THR A 538 -14.82 8.80 -16.16
N SER A 539 -14.17 8.01 -15.30
CA SER A 539 -13.48 6.78 -15.69
C SER A 539 -14.43 5.59 -15.82
N THR A 540 -14.17 4.73 -16.81
CA THR A 540 -14.82 3.43 -16.97
C THR A 540 -14.08 2.30 -16.24
N TRP A 541 -12.93 2.58 -15.63
CA TRP A 541 -12.09 1.57 -15.01
C TRP A 541 -12.61 1.13 -13.65
N LYS A 542 -12.69 -0.18 -13.44
CA LYS A 542 -13.17 -0.77 -12.20
C LYS A 542 -12.04 -1.33 -11.36
N MET A 543 -11.90 -0.84 -10.12
CA MET A 543 -10.90 -1.35 -9.18
C MET A 543 -11.07 -2.85 -8.94
N GLU A 544 -12.31 -3.33 -8.95
CA GLU A 544 -12.61 -4.72 -8.61
C GLU A 544 -12.26 -5.65 -9.76
N LYS A 545 -12.34 -5.19 -11.01
CA LYS A 545 -11.80 -5.91 -12.17
C LYS A 545 -10.28 -5.98 -12.11
N ILE A 546 -9.60 -4.89 -11.76
CA ILE A 546 -8.13 -4.87 -11.61
C ILE A 546 -7.67 -5.85 -10.52
N ILE A 547 -8.34 -5.85 -9.35
CA ILE A 547 -8.07 -6.81 -8.28
C ILE A 547 -8.32 -8.24 -8.74
N THR A 548 -9.47 -8.51 -9.38
CA THR A 548 -9.81 -9.84 -9.89
C THR A 548 -8.74 -10.32 -10.87
N ASP A 549 -8.36 -9.49 -11.85
CA ASP A 549 -7.36 -9.82 -12.86
C ASP A 549 -5.99 -10.09 -12.25
N SER A 550 -5.61 -9.32 -11.22
CA SER A 550 -4.35 -9.52 -10.48
C SER A 550 -4.33 -10.85 -9.72
N ILE A 551 -5.43 -11.22 -9.05
CA ILE A 551 -5.54 -12.51 -8.35
C ILE A 551 -5.52 -13.67 -9.36
N LEU A 552 -6.22 -13.55 -10.48
CA LEU A 552 -6.21 -14.57 -11.54
C LEU A 552 -4.80 -14.73 -12.15
N ASN A 553 -4.07 -13.63 -12.34
CA ASN A 553 -2.68 -13.65 -12.79
C ASN A 553 -1.74 -14.40 -11.82
N LEU A 554 -2.04 -14.40 -10.51
CA LEU A 554 -1.30 -15.18 -9.50
C LEU A 554 -1.76 -16.63 -9.44
N MET A 555 -3.06 -16.86 -9.56
CA MET A 555 -3.66 -18.19 -9.53
C MET A 555 -3.24 -19.03 -10.75
N PHE A 556 -3.14 -18.40 -11.91
CA PHE A 556 -2.74 -19.04 -13.17
C PHE A 556 -1.29 -18.79 -13.55
N SER A 557 -0.44 -18.33 -12.61
CA SER A 557 0.97 -18.08 -12.92
C SER A 557 1.67 -19.37 -13.35
N LEU A 558 2.37 -19.31 -14.47
CA LEU A 558 3.15 -20.42 -15.02
C LEU A 558 4.62 -20.28 -14.61
N PRO A 559 5.32 -21.38 -14.28
CA PRO A 559 4.89 -22.78 -14.41
C PRO A 559 4.05 -23.30 -13.23
N LYS A 560 4.06 -22.60 -12.09
CA LYS A 560 3.31 -22.98 -10.88
C LYS A 560 2.81 -21.71 -10.18
N SER A 561 1.64 -21.79 -9.57
CA SER A 561 1.15 -20.78 -8.63
C SER A 561 2.06 -20.71 -7.40
N SER A 562 2.30 -19.50 -6.88
CA SER A 562 3.05 -19.33 -5.62
C SER A 562 2.36 -20.05 -4.47
N ASN A 563 1.03 -19.86 -4.36
CA ASN A 563 0.22 -20.38 -3.27
C ASN A 563 -0.69 -21.52 -3.78
N PRO A 564 -1.21 -22.38 -2.87
CA PRO A 564 -2.18 -23.40 -3.25
C PRO A 564 -3.42 -22.81 -3.92
N LEU A 565 -3.92 -23.42 -4.99
CA LEU A 565 -5.10 -22.93 -5.73
C LEU A 565 -6.34 -22.75 -4.83
N ILE A 566 -6.49 -23.58 -3.80
CA ILE A 566 -7.58 -23.48 -2.82
C ILE A 566 -7.55 -22.17 -2.03
N TYR A 567 -6.37 -21.57 -1.82
CA TYR A 567 -6.23 -20.27 -1.17
C TYR A 567 -6.89 -19.19 -2.03
N TYR A 568 -6.53 -19.09 -3.31
CA TYR A 568 -7.11 -18.11 -4.23
C TYR A 568 -8.62 -18.30 -4.38
N GLN A 569 -9.09 -19.54 -4.54
CA GLN A 569 -10.52 -19.84 -4.62
C GLN A 569 -11.26 -19.38 -3.35
N SER A 570 -10.72 -19.68 -2.17
CA SER A 570 -11.32 -19.29 -0.89
C SER A 570 -11.28 -17.78 -0.69
N LEU A 571 -10.19 -17.12 -1.09
CA LEU A 571 -10.04 -15.66 -1.03
C LEU A 571 -11.08 -14.96 -1.91
N LEU A 572 -11.25 -15.41 -3.16
CA LEU A 572 -12.25 -14.85 -4.06
C LEU A 572 -13.68 -15.07 -3.49
N ALA A 573 -13.96 -16.25 -2.94
CA ALA A 573 -15.26 -16.56 -2.33
C ALA A 573 -15.54 -15.71 -1.08
N ASP A 574 -14.58 -15.55 -0.18
CA ASP A 574 -14.70 -14.71 1.02
C ASP A 574 -14.91 -13.24 0.64
N THR A 575 -14.23 -12.77 -0.40
CA THR A 575 -14.34 -11.38 -0.91
C THR A 575 -15.71 -11.13 -1.51
N CYS A 576 -16.21 -12.04 -2.37
CA CYS A 576 -17.60 -12.05 -2.85
C CYS A 576 -18.62 -11.99 -1.72
N TYR A 577 -18.47 -12.87 -0.72
CA TYR A 577 -19.44 -12.98 0.36
C TYR A 577 -19.49 -11.74 1.23
N ARG A 578 -18.33 -11.15 1.53
CA ARG A 578 -18.22 -9.92 2.33
C ARG A 578 -18.82 -8.72 1.62
N ASP A 579 -18.52 -8.57 0.35
CA ASP A 579 -19.11 -7.52 -0.47
C ASP A 579 -20.65 -7.65 -0.53
N LEU A 580 -21.17 -8.84 -0.82
CA LEU A 580 -22.61 -9.07 -0.83
C LEU A 580 -23.26 -8.76 0.54
N SER A 581 -22.60 -9.16 1.63
CA SER A 581 -23.05 -8.87 2.98
C SER A 581 -23.06 -7.38 3.28
N PHE A 582 -22.08 -6.64 2.78
CA PHE A 582 -21.99 -5.19 2.90
C PHE A 582 -23.15 -4.51 2.15
N LEU A 583 -23.43 -4.90 0.91
CA LEU A 583 -24.53 -4.36 0.12
C LEU A 583 -25.89 -4.59 0.78
N ARG A 584 -26.14 -5.82 1.27
CA ARG A 584 -27.40 -6.16 1.96
C ARG A 584 -27.64 -5.31 3.21
N ARG A 585 -26.59 -4.98 3.97
CA ARG A 585 -26.71 -4.15 5.17
C ARG A 585 -27.05 -2.69 4.85
N HIS A 586 -26.61 -2.19 3.71
CA HIS A 586 -26.84 -0.81 3.28
C HIS A 586 -28.07 -0.66 2.38
N GLY A 587 -28.86 -1.73 2.18
CA GLY A 587 -30.07 -1.68 1.36
C GLY A 587 -29.80 -1.44 -0.13
N LEU A 588 -28.57 -1.70 -0.59
CA LEU A 588 -28.18 -1.58 -1.99
C LEU A 588 -28.63 -2.82 -2.77
N ASP A 589 -29.08 -2.61 -4.01
CA ASP A 589 -29.75 -3.62 -4.82
C ASP A 589 -28.87 -4.85 -5.09
N LEU A 590 -29.42 -6.08 -5.04
CA LEU A 590 -28.61 -7.31 -5.21
C LEU A 590 -28.08 -7.51 -6.64
N SER A 591 -28.63 -6.78 -7.62
CA SER A 591 -28.12 -6.73 -8.99
C SER A 591 -26.73 -6.07 -9.12
N ILE A 592 -26.23 -5.49 -8.02
CA ILE A 592 -25.03 -4.63 -7.94
C ILE A 592 -23.84 -5.38 -7.29
N GLY A 593 -23.97 -6.67 -6.97
CA GLY A 593 -22.90 -7.49 -6.35
C GLY A 593 -21.57 -7.48 -7.11
N LEU A 594 -20.49 -7.07 -6.44
CA LEU A 594 -19.28 -6.45 -6.97
C LEU A 594 -18.23 -7.44 -7.50
N PHE A 595 -17.98 -8.48 -6.72
CA PHE A 595 -16.98 -9.50 -7.00
C PHE A 595 -17.63 -10.75 -7.61
N ILE A 596 -18.90 -10.98 -7.29
CA ILE A 596 -19.71 -12.05 -7.90
C ILE A 596 -19.90 -11.75 -9.39
N ARG A 597 -20.26 -10.52 -9.82
CA ARG A 597 -20.38 -10.23 -11.26
C ARG A 597 -19.06 -10.33 -12.02
N SER A 598 -17.95 -9.81 -11.46
CA SER A 598 -16.64 -9.88 -12.12
C SER A 598 -16.12 -11.31 -12.25
N VAL A 599 -16.35 -12.16 -11.24
CA VAL A 599 -15.87 -13.56 -11.22
C VAL A 599 -16.87 -14.54 -11.86
N THR A 600 -18.18 -14.34 -11.74
CA THR A 600 -19.19 -15.34 -12.16
C THR A 600 -20.06 -14.96 -13.35
N LEU A 601 -20.21 -13.68 -13.73
CA LEU A 601 -21.06 -13.31 -14.87
C LEU A 601 -20.26 -12.85 -16.09
N ASP A 602 -19.20 -12.04 -15.90
CA ASP A 602 -18.34 -11.60 -17.00
C ASP A 602 -17.42 -12.74 -17.51
N LEU A 603 -16.95 -13.63 -16.63
CA LEU A 603 -16.13 -14.80 -17.03
C LEU A 603 -16.98 -15.94 -17.61
N ILE A 604 -18.15 -16.21 -17.04
CA ILE A 604 -19.04 -17.29 -17.50
C ILE A 604 -19.82 -16.86 -18.76
N GLY A 605 -20.21 -15.59 -18.87
CA GLY A 605 -20.88 -15.04 -20.05
C GLY A 605 -20.01 -15.07 -21.31
N ASN A 606 -18.70 -14.90 -21.17
CA ASN A 606 -17.73 -15.00 -22.27
C ASN A 606 -17.29 -16.45 -22.57
N GLY A 607 -17.47 -17.39 -21.62
CA GLY A 607 -17.07 -18.79 -21.78
C GLY A 607 -18.14 -19.71 -22.40
N LEU A 608 -19.39 -19.25 -22.56
CA LEU A 608 -20.48 -20.06 -23.12
C LEU A 608 -20.74 -19.84 -24.62
N ASN A 609 -19.97 -18.96 -25.28
CA ASN A 609 -20.06 -18.70 -26.73
C ASN A 609 -18.73 -18.94 -27.48
N GLY A 610 -17.78 -19.66 -26.88
CA GLY A 610 -16.50 -20.05 -27.50
C GLY A 610 -16.43 -21.54 -27.76
#